data_AF-A0A2C9K7G8-F1
#
_entry.id   AF-A0A2C9K7G8-F1
#
_cell.length_a   1.000
_cell.length_b   1.000
_cell.length_c   1.000
_cell.angle_alpha   90.00
_cell.angle_beta   90.00
_cell.angle_gamma   90.00
#
_symmetry.space_group_name_H-M   'P 1'
#
loop_
_entity.id
_entity.type
_entity.pdbx_description
1 polymer ?
#
loop_
_entity_poly.entity_id
_entity_poly.type
_entity_poly.pdbx_seq_one_letter_code
_entity_poly.pdbx_strand_id
1 'polypeptide(L)'
;MADRLTVDILQSLSPFNSDGTDIVTKASRDLLLDCIRSETRLRDVFFPNFEAPEAAKLVDFGSFPISTLATLYIAEAIAKLQDPYNFHHTINKDRVEDKLDEIYQSLQWKKLGFQVYSLVYPDVVKDAKTNVTLRDFMDSGGSKWADHLVKRMQEPSWTKSMQRKIVKGKCSEDIYNRDMNAVFVKLHLLDPQSVIAAYHFLLNQRALPVVNLELATRNYLGGPLDWTLVQKDVTRAEHKPSSPVYISKLSLNSEVDVHHGIEVDEFIVTECRNLGLWSGSRPDNYKAMKSQERCRLM
;
A
#
# COMPACT_ATOMS: atom_id res chain seq x y z
N MET A 1 32.90 -0.27 7.66
CA MET A 1 31.72 -0.27 6.76
C MET A 1 31.92 0.64 5.55
N ALA A 2 32.56 1.82 5.69
CA ALA A 2 32.83 2.74 4.57
C ALA A 2 33.58 2.12 3.36
N ASP A 3 34.47 1.14 3.59
CA ASP A 3 35.25 0.48 2.50
C ASP A 3 34.42 -0.36 1.52
N ARG A 4 33.13 -0.58 1.79
CA ARG A 4 32.22 -1.31 0.89
C ARG A 4 31.35 -0.40 0.03
N LEU A 5 31.29 0.89 0.33
CA LEU A 5 30.43 1.84 -0.37
C LEU A 5 31.19 2.46 -1.54
N THR A 6 30.62 2.35 -2.75
CA THR A 6 31.21 2.93 -3.96
C THR A 6 30.13 3.60 -4.80
N VAL A 7 30.52 4.58 -5.61
CA VAL A 7 29.61 5.28 -6.53
C VAL A 7 29.04 4.32 -7.57
N ASP A 8 29.81 3.32 -8.00
CA ASP A 8 29.34 2.32 -8.96
C ASP A 8 28.24 1.45 -8.36
N ILE A 9 28.35 1.04 -7.08
CA ILE A 9 27.27 0.33 -6.36
C ILE A 9 26.03 1.23 -6.25
N LEU A 10 26.20 2.49 -5.82
CA LEU A 10 25.09 3.44 -5.68
C LEU A 10 24.37 3.67 -7.02
N GLN A 11 25.13 3.76 -8.11
CA GLN A 11 24.58 3.90 -9.44
C GLN A 11 23.80 2.65 -9.87
N SER A 12 24.29 1.44 -9.55
CA SER A 12 23.66 0.17 -9.92
C SER A 12 22.43 -0.19 -9.08
N LEU A 13 22.26 0.41 -7.90
CA LEU A 13 21.04 0.23 -7.10
C LEU A 13 19.80 0.58 -7.92
N SER A 14 18.88 -0.37 -8.04
CA SER A 14 17.66 -0.26 -8.84
C SER A 14 16.48 -0.87 -8.09
N PRO A 15 15.29 -0.24 -8.14
CA PRO A 15 14.07 -0.82 -7.60
C PRO A 15 13.47 -1.89 -8.54
N PHE A 16 14.06 -2.13 -9.71
CA PHE A 16 13.54 -3.07 -10.70
C PHE A 16 14.28 -4.41 -10.67
N ASN A 17 13.54 -5.50 -10.62
CA ASN A 17 14.06 -6.86 -10.81
C ASN A 17 14.45 -7.13 -12.28
N SER A 18 15.04 -8.30 -12.55
CA SER A 18 15.36 -8.78 -13.91
C SER A 18 14.18 -8.71 -14.87
N ASP A 19 12.97 -8.90 -14.34
CA ASP A 19 11.73 -8.98 -15.11
C ASP A 19 11.06 -7.58 -15.26
N GLY A 20 11.71 -6.53 -14.75
CA GLY A 20 11.23 -5.14 -14.81
C GLY A 20 10.20 -4.77 -13.74
N THR A 21 9.83 -5.69 -12.85
CA THR A 21 8.91 -5.43 -11.73
C THR A 21 9.54 -4.52 -10.67
N ASP A 22 8.79 -3.51 -10.22
CA ASP A 22 9.19 -2.60 -9.15
C ASP A 22 8.95 -3.24 -7.77
N ILE A 23 10.02 -3.67 -7.11
CA ILE A 23 9.95 -4.33 -5.79
C ILE A 23 9.53 -3.36 -4.68
N VAL A 24 9.83 -2.08 -4.84
CA VAL A 24 9.53 -1.06 -3.84
C VAL A 24 8.04 -0.74 -3.90
N THR A 25 7.43 -0.69 -5.08
CA THR A 25 5.97 -0.58 -5.21
C THR A 25 5.26 -1.74 -4.50
N LYS A 26 5.74 -2.97 -4.65
CA LYS A 26 5.17 -4.12 -3.95
C LYS A 26 5.27 -3.97 -2.42
N ALA A 27 6.48 -3.69 -1.91
CA ALA A 27 6.70 -3.46 -0.49
C ALA A 27 5.86 -2.29 0.06
N SER A 28 5.65 -1.25 -0.75
CA SER A 28 4.81 -0.10 -0.38
C SER A 28 3.34 -0.48 -0.24
N ARG A 29 2.84 -1.34 -1.14
CA ARG A 29 1.46 -1.84 -1.08
C ARG A 29 1.27 -2.77 0.10
N ASP A 30 2.25 -3.63 0.38
CA ASP A 30 2.24 -4.50 1.57
C ASP A 30 2.20 -3.66 2.85
N LEU A 31 3.03 -2.61 2.95
CA LEU A 31 3.01 -1.68 4.08
C LEU A 31 1.66 -0.94 4.23
N LEU A 32 1.05 -0.52 3.12
CA LEU A 32 -0.26 0.12 3.15
C LEU A 32 -1.37 -0.84 3.61
N LEU A 33 -1.29 -2.12 3.24
CA LEU A 33 -2.20 -3.16 3.74
C LEU A 33 -2.02 -3.37 5.24
N ASP A 34 -0.79 -3.35 5.73
CA ASP A 34 -0.52 -3.42 7.16
C ASP A 34 -1.09 -2.21 7.90
N CYS A 35 -1.03 -1.01 7.32
CA CYS A 35 -1.71 0.18 7.84
C CYS A 35 -3.24 0.00 7.89
N ILE A 36 -3.86 -0.56 6.85
CA ILE A 36 -5.30 -0.85 6.82
C ILE A 36 -5.68 -1.86 7.91
N ARG A 37 -4.89 -2.92 8.08
CA ARG A 37 -5.09 -3.94 9.15
C ARG A 37 -4.90 -3.39 10.55
N SER A 38 -4.10 -2.33 10.69
CA SER A 38 -3.83 -1.64 11.95
C SER A 38 -4.91 -0.66 12.37
N GLU A 39 -5.88 -0.34 11.49
CA GLU A 39 -6.96 0.57 11.85
C GLU A 39 -7.79 -0.05 12.97
N THR A 40 -7.74 0.56 14.15
CA THR A 40 -8.55 0.26 15.35
C THR A 40 -9.92 -0.33 15.06
N ARG A 41 -10.74 0.30 14.19
CA ARG A 41 -12.13 -0.15 13.93
C ARG A 41 -12.20 -1.48 13.18
N LEU A 42 -11.21 -1.76 12.33
CA LEU A 42 -11.14 -3.00 11.55
C LEU A 42 -10.35 -4.08 12.26
N ARG A 43 -9.33 -3.69 13.01
CA ARG A 43 -8.42 -4.61 13.69
C ARG A 43 -9.19 -5.53 14.61
N ASP A 44 -10.08 -4.98 15.43
CA ASP A 44 -10.78 -5.76 16.44
C ASP A 44 -11.79 -6.75 15.82
N VAL A 45 -12.38 -6.40 14.67
CA VAL A 45 -13.38 -7.22 13.96
C VAL A 45 -12.72 -8.25 13.04
N PHE A 46 -11.80 -7.82 12.18
CA PHE A 46 -11.26 -8.62 11.08
C PHE A 46 -9.83 -9.14 11.35
N PHE A 47 -9.02 -8.39 12.10
CA PHE A 47 -7.59 -8.66 12.30
C PHE A 47 -7.15 -8.70 13.78
N PRO A 48 -7.83 -9.45 14.67
CA PRO A 48 -7.64 -9.31 16.12
C PRO A 48 -6.24 -9.72 16.61
N ASN A 49 -5.51 -10.51 15.83
CA ASN A 49 -4.17 -11.00 16.14
C ASN A 49 -3.07 -10.26 15.34
N PHE A 50 -3.41 -9.16 14.68
CA PHE A 50 -2.45 -8.45 13.83
C PHE A 50 -1.62 -7.45 14.65
N GLU A 51 -0.31 -7.62 14.61
CA GLU A 51 0.66 -6.68 15.16
C GLU A 51 1.28 -5.86 14.02
N ALA A 52 1.10 -4.55 14.09
CA ALA A 52 1.58 -3.63 13.08
C ALA A 52 3.13 -3.57 13.07
N PRO A 53 3.78 -3.64 11.90
CA PRO A 53 5.22 -3.43 11.81
C PRO A 53 5.59 -1.98 12.20
N GLU A 54 6.79 -1.77 12.74
CA GLU A 54 7.25 -0.42 13.14
C GLU A 54 7.20 0.60 11.98
N ALA A 55 7.46 0.15 10.76
CA ALA A 55 7.37 1.00 9.56
C ALA A 55 5.96 1.57 9.34
N ALA A 56 4.90 0.85 9.73
CA ALA A 56 3.52 1.34 9.56
C ALA A 56 3.24 2.55 10.46
N LYS A 57 3.92 2.64 11.61
CA LYS A 57 3.79 3.78 12.54
C LYS A 57 4.44 5.06 12.00
N LEU A 58 5.34 4.94 11.03
CA LEU A 58 6.03 6.07 10.41
C LEU A 58 5.24 6.69 9.24
N VAL A 59 4.16 6.02 8.80
CA VAL A 59 3.30 6.53 7.74
C VAL A 59 2.40 7.62 8.30
N ASP A 60 2.64 8.86 7.87
CA ASP A 60 1.76 9.99 8.19
C ASP A 60 0.71 10.15 7.10
N PHE A 61 -0.55 9.86 7.44
CA PHE A 61 -1.66 9.98 6.50
C PHE A 61 -2.04 11.44 6.22
N GLY A 62 -1.67 12.40 7.06
CA GLY A 62 -2.05 13.80 6.90
C GLY A 62 -3.56 13.99 6.67
N SER A 63 -3.93 14.44 5.46
CA SER A 63 -5.34 14.59 5.04
C SER A 63 -5.91 13.40 4.26
N PHE A 64 -5.15 12.33 4.08
CA PHE A 64 -5.60 11.13 3.40
C PHE A 64 -6.61 10.37 4.28
N PRO A 65 -7.81 10.03 3.77
CA PRO A 65 -8.87 9.42 4.57
C PRO A 65 -8.63 7.90 4.72
N ILE A 66 -7.61 7.51 5.49
CA ILE A 66 -7.23 6.10 5.66
C ILE A 66 -8.38 5.24 6.21
N SER A 67 -9.13 5.72 7.20
CA SER A 67 -10.28 4.98 7.75
C SER A 67 -11.36 4.75 6.69
N THR A 68 -11.60 5.71 5.79
CA THR A 68 -12.56 5.56 4.69
C THR A 68 -12.08 4.53 3.68
N LEU A 69 -10.81 4.59 3.25
CA LEU A 69 -10.21 3.58 2.38
C LEU A 69 -10.32 2.19 3.01
N ALA A 70 -9.97 2.08 4.29
CA ALA A 70 -9.96 0.82 5.01
C ALA A 70 -11.36 0.19 5.08
N THR A 71 -12.38 0.99 5.42
CA THR A 71 -13.79 0.54 5.42
C THR A 71 -14.26 0.14 4.02
N LEU A 72 -13.93 0.92 2.98
CA LEU A 72 -14.30 0.60 1.59
C LEU A 72 -13.63 -0.67 1.09
N TYR A 73 -12.36 -0.88 1.45
CA TYR A 73 -11.59 -2.06 1.06
C TYR A 73 -12.15 -3.35 1.69
N ILE A 74 -12.55 -3.29 2.96
CA ILE A 74 -13.25 -4.42 3.60
C ILE A 74 -14.65 -4.61 3.02
N ALA A 75 -15.39 -3.52 2.75
CA ALA A 75 -16.70 -3.59 2.12
C ALA A 75 -16.63 -4.21 0.72
N GLU A 76 -15.58 -3.92 -0.06
CA GLU A 76 -15.32 -4.55 -1.36
C GLU A 76 -15.14 -6.06 -1.21
N ALA A 77 -14.33 -6.49 -0.23
CA ALA A 77 -14.12 -7.91 0.05
C ALA A 77 -15.43 -8.61 0.43
N ILE A 78 -16.21 -8.04 1.36
CA ILE A 78 -17.53 -8.58 1.77
C ILE A 78 -18.48 -8.66 0.56
N ALA A 79 -18.54 -7.60 -0.25
CA ALA A 79 -19.46 -7.57 -1.38
C ALA A 79 -19.10 -8.60 -2.47
N LYS A 80 -17.81 -8.91 -2.64
CA LYS A 80 -17.33 -9.89 -3.63
C LYS A 80 -17.31 -11.32 -3.10
N LEU A 81 -17.31 -11.51 -1.78
CA LEU A 81 -17.39 -12.81 -1.15
C LEU A 81 -18.80 -13.39 -1.26
N GLN A 82 -18.94 -14.57 -1.84
CA GLN A 82 -20.19 -15.33 -1.75
C GLN A 82 -20.18 -16.11 -0.44
N ASP A 83 -20.84 -15.56 0.57
CA ASP A 83 -20.97 -16.13 1.90
C ASP A 83 -22.34 -16.77 2.11
N PRO A 84 -22.46 -17.79 3.00
CA PRO A 84 -23.72 -18.48 3.25
C PRO A 84 -24.75 -17.64 4.04
N TYR A 85 -24.35 -16.50 4.61
CA TYR A 85 -25.20 -15.62 5.42
C TYR A 85 -25.66 -14.38 4.64
N ASN A 86 -25.41 -14.33 3.33
CA ASN A 86 -25.83 -13.25 2.45
C ASN A 86 -25.31 -11.84 2.84
N PHE A 87 -24.15 -11.75 3.51
CA PHE A 87 -23.51 -10.46 3.82
C PHE A 87 -23.23 -9.64 2.57
N HIS A 88 -22.86 -10.28 1.45
CA HIS A 88 -22.65 -9.59 0.18
C HIS A 88 -23.88 -8.83 -0.36
N HIS A 89 -25.11 -9.23 0.01
CA HIS A 89 -26.33 -8.52 -0.37
C HIS A 89 -26.58 -7.26 0.47
N THR A 90 -25.89 -7.10 1.60
CA THR A 90 -26.01 -5.95 2.50
C THR A 90 -25.19 -4.74 2.03
N ILE A 91 -24.26 -4.94 1.10
CA ILE A 91 -23.37 -3.90 0.56
C ILE A 91 -23.73 -3.58 -0.90
N ASN A 92 -23.86 -2.29 -1.21
CA ASN A 92 -24.02 -1.79 -2.57
C ASN A 92 -22.66 -1.75 -3.29
N LYS A 93 -22.46 -2.68 -4.22
CA LYS A 93 -21.21 -2.85 -4.99
C LYS A 93 -20.85 -1.62 -5.80
N ASP A 94 -21.79 -1.09 -6.57
CA ASP A 94 -21.57 0.05 -7.46
C ASP A 94 -21.05 1.25 -6.68
N ARG A 95 -21.64 1.53 -5.50
CA ARG A 95 -21.19 2.62 -4.62
C ARG A 95 -19.82 2.39 -4.01
N VAL A 96 -19.43 1.14 -3.76
CA VAL A 96 -18.09 0.81 -3.26
C VAL A 96 -17.07 1.08 -4.36
N GLU A 97 -17.34 0.63 -5.59
CA GLU A 97 -16.47 0.82 -6.75
C GLU A 97 -16.29 2.30 -7.07
N ASP A 98 -17.37 3.08 -7.14
CA ASP A 98 -17.33 4.52 -7.40
C ASP A 98 -16.44 5.28 -6.40
N LYS A 99 -16.58 4.97 -5.10
CA LYS A 99 -15.81 5.64 -4.04
C LYS A 99 -14.35 5.20 -3.98
N LEU A 100 -14.08 3.93 -4.26
CA LEU A 100 -12.71 3.43 -4.35
C LEU A 100 -11.99 4.07 -5.54
N ASP A 101 -12.65 4.19 -6.68
CA ASP A 101 -12.11 4.84 -7.86
C ASP A 101 -11.82 6.32 -7.60
N GLU A 102 -12.69 7.04 -6.90
CA GLU A 102 -12.43 8.42 -6.46
C GLU A 102 -11.13 8.51 -5.63
N ILE A 103 -10.94 7.60 -4.68
CA ILE A 103 -9.72 7.56 -3.85
C ILE A 103 -8.50 7.24 -4.71
N TYR A 104 -8.53 6.19 -5.53
CA TYR A 104 -7.38 5.74 -6.32
C TYR A 104 -6.97 6.75 -7.40
N GLN A 105 -7.89 7.58 -7.89
CA GLN A 105 -7.61 8.65 -8.84
C GLN A 105 -7.21 9.97 -8.17
N SER A 106 -7.40 10.10 -6.86
CA SER A 106 -7.13 11.33 -6.12
C SER A 106 -5.65 11.72 -6.11
N LEU A 107 -5.39 13.03 -5.96
CA LEU A 107 -4.04 13.53 -5.71
C LEU A 107 -3.48 13.01 -4.37
N GLN A 108 -4.34 12.77 -3.38
CA GLN A 108 -3.92 12.29 -2.07
C GLN A 108 -3.36 10.87 -2.15
N TRP A 109 -3.93 10.00 -3.00
CA TRP A 109 -3.38 8.67 -3.28
C TRP A 109 -1.97 8.73 -3.86
N LYS A 110 -1.72 9.63 -4.82
CA LYS A 110 -0.38 9.82 -5.39
C LYS A 110 0.62 10.32 -4.35
N LYS A 111 0.21 11.26 -3.49
CA LYS A 111 1.04 11.79 -2.39
C LYS A 111 1.40 10.71 -1.38
N LEU A 112 0.39 9.96 -0.91
CA LEU A 112 0.59 8.81 -0.02
C LEU A 112 1.53 7.80 -0.67
N GLY A 113 1.33 7.51 -1.96
CA GLY A 113 2.16 6.56 -2.67
C GLY A 113 3.63 6.97 -2.72
N PHE A 114 3.93 8.24 -3.02
CA PHE A 114 5.32 8.70 -3.00
C PHE A 114 5.93 8.65 -1.60
N GLN A 115 5.17 8.99 -0.57
CA GLN A 115 5.62 8.94 0.82
C GLN A 115 5.96 7.51 1.26
N VAL A 116 5.02 6.57 1.07
CA VAL A 116 5.22 5.16 1.45
C VAL A 116 6.37 4.56 0.64
N TYR A 117 6.43 4.84 -0.67
CA TYR A 117 7.52 4.41 -1.53
C TYR A 117 8.88 4.92 -1.03
N SER A 118 8.98 6.21 -0.70
CA SER A 118 10.20 6.82 -0.16
C SER A 118 10.60 6.27 1.21
N LEU A 119 9.62 5.84 2.01
CA LEU A 119 9.87 5.25 3.33
C LEU A 119 10.51 3.86 3.21
N VAL A 120 9.99 3.00 2.32
CA VAL A 120 10.49 1.62 2.16
C VAL A 120 11.69 1.52 1.21
N TYR A 121 11.87 2.48 0.29
CA TYR A 121 12.92 2.45 -0.72
C TYR A 121 14.31 2.17 -0.14
N PRO A 122 14.75 2.84 0.94
CA PRO A 122 16.14 2.73 1.32
C PRO A 122 16.52 1.36 1.88
N ASP A 123 15.54 0.63 2.42
CA ASP A 123 15.73 -0.66 3.07
C ASP A 123 15.47 -1.83 2.09
N VAL A 124 14.61 -1.60 1.09
CA VAL A 124 14.27 -2.60 0.06
C VAL A 124 15.28 -2.60 -1.08
N VAL A 125 15.75 -1.44 -1.53
CA VAL A 125 16.67 -1.34 -2.67
C VAL A 125 18.09 -1.66 -2.22
N LYS A 126 18.61 -2.77 -2.73
CA LYS A 126 19.91 -3.30 -2.33
C LYS A 126 20.67 -3.98 -3.46
N ASP A 127 21.98 -3.99 -3.36
CA ASP A 127 22.85 -4.70 -4.28
C ASP A 127 22.82 -6.21 -4.00
N ALA A 128 22.55 -7.02 -5.01
CA ALA A 128 22.37 -8.46 -4.85
C ALA A 128 23.66 -9.19 -4.40
N LYS A 129 24.84 -8.64 -4.69
CA LYS A 129 26.13 -9.30 -4.39
C LYS A 129 26.65 -8.94 -3.00
N THR A 130 26.56 -7.67 -2.65
CA THR A 130 27.14 -7.10 -1.43
C THR A 130 26.10 -6.93 -0.31
N ASN A 131 24.81 -7.01 -0.64
CA ASN A 131 23.67 -6.75 0.25
C ASN A 131 23.69 -5.33 0.87
N VAL A 132 24.44 -4.41 0.27
CA VAL A 132 24.44 -2.98 0.63
C VAL A 132 23.13 -2.37 0.17
N THR A 133 22.46 -1.66 1.07
CA THR A 133 21.19 -0.98 0.79
C THR A 133 21.41 0.51 0.52
N LEU A 134 20.38 1.22 0.05
CA LEU A 134 20.49 2.68 -0.05
C LEU A 134 20.58 3.32 1.35
N ARG A 135 19.99 2.72 2.39
CA ARG A 135 20.10 3.17 3.80
C ARG A 135 21.56 3.36 4.22
N ASP A 136 22.44 2.44 3.84
CA ASP A 136 23.87 2.52 4.15
C ASP A 136 24.55 3.79 3.59
N PHE A 137 24.09 4.28 2.43
CA PHE A 137 24.56 5.52 1.83
C PHE A 137 23.96 6.75 2.51
N MET A 138 22.69 6.69 2.92
CA MET A 138 22.05 7.77 3.67
C MET A 138 22.76 8.01 5.01
N ASP A 139 23.04 6.93 5.75
CA ASP A 139 23.65 6.97 7.08
C ASP A 139 25.14 7.35 7.04
N SER A 140 25.81 7.18 5.90
CA SER A 140 27.22 7.53 5.71
C SER A 140 27.46 8.92 5.09
N GLY A 141 26.45 9.79 5.16
CA GLY A 141 26.52 11.17 4.68
C GLY A 141 25.90 11.34 3.29
N GLY A 142 24.58 11.11 3.21
CA GLY A 142 23.79 11.11 1.97
C GLY A 142 24.12 12.23 0.97
N SER A 143 24.26 13.48 1.42
CA SER A 143 24.57 14.62 0.54
C SER A 143 25.91 14.46 -0.20
N LYS A 144 26.93 13.89 0.44
CA LYS A 144 28.22 13.62 -0.23
C LYS A 144 28.05 12.59 -1.33
N TRP A 145 27.25 11.56 -1.09
CA TRP A 145 26.96 10.52 -2.07
C TRP A 145 26.10 11.02 -3.23
N ALA A 146 25.15 11.91 -2.97
CA ALA A 146 24.40 12.61 -4.00
C ALA A 146 25.34 13.41 -4.92
N ASP A 147 26.25 14.22 -4.35
CA ASP A 147 27.26 14.96 -5.10
C ASP A 147 28.13 14.05 -5.97
N HIS A 148 28.60 12.93 -5.41
CA HIS A 148 29.40 11.96 -6.16
C HIS A 148 28.63 11.33 -7.32
N LEU A 149 27.35 10.98 -7.11
CA LEU A 149 26.49 10.43 -8.15
C LEU A 149 26.22 11.44 -9.27
N VAL A 150 25.93 12.71 -8.92
CA VAL A 150 25.73 13.79 -9.89
C VAL A 150 27.01 14.02 -10.71
N LYS A 151 28.18 14.12 -10.06
CA LYS A 151 29.47 14.27 -10.76
C LYS A 151 29.73 13.12 -11.73
N ARG A 152 29.43 11.88 -11.34
CA ARG A 152 29.55 10.69 -12.20
C ARG A 152 28.66 10.78 -13.44
N MET A 153 27.42 11.27 -13.30
CA MET A 153 26.52 11.48 -14.44
C MET A 153 27.01 12.59 -15.38
N GLN A 154 27.71 13.59 -14.85
CA GLN A 154 28.30 14.69 -15.61
C GLN A 154 29.57 14.30 -16.39
N GLU A 155 30.15 13.13 -16.11
CA GLU A 155 31.34 12.67 -16.84
C GLU A 155 31.01 12.40 -18.32
N PRO A 156 31.84 12.87 -19.28
CA PRO A 156 31.62 12.60 -20.70
C PRO A 156 31.60 11.10 -21.07
N SER A 157 32.31 10.28 -20.29
CA SER A 157 32.34 8.82 -20.42
C SER A 157 30.96 8.21 -20.15
N TRP A 158 30.21 8.75 -19.19
CA TRP A 158 28.87 8.31 -18.83
C TRP A 158 27.88 8.57 -19.96
N THR A 159 27.84 9.82 -20.47
CA THR A 159 26.97 10.19 -21.60
C THR A 159 27.26 9.34 -22.83
N LYS A 160 28.54 9.15 -23.17
CA LYS A 160 28.95 8.28 -24.28
C LYS A 160 28.50 6.83 -24.10
N SER A 161 28.56 6.31 -22.86
CA SER A 161 28.10 4.96 -22.54
C SER A 161 26.58 4.83 -22.73
N MET A 162 25.79 5.78 -22.22
CA MET A 162 24.33 5.79 -22.37
C MET A 162 23.91 5.94 -23.84
N GLN A 163 24.49 6.90 -24.56
CA GLN A 163 24.23 7.07 -25.99
C GLN A 163 24.52 5.78 -26.77
N ARG A 164 25.64 5.10 -26.49
CA ARG A 164 25.96 3.81 -27.12
C ARG A 164 24.94 2.73 -26.81
N LYS A 165 24.40 2.66 -25.58
CA LYS A 165 23.36 1.69 -25.22
C LYS A 165 22.09 1.93 -26.02
N ILE A 166 21.68 3.19 -26.15
CA ILE A 166 20.47 3.60 -26.89
C ILE A 166 20.63 3.31 -28.39
N VAL A 167 21.71 3.79 -29.01
CA VAL A 167 21.98 3.59 -30.45
C VAL A 167 22.10 2.11 -30.81
N LYS A 168 22.63 1.26 -29.91
CA LYS A 168 22.71 -0.20 -30.11
C LYS A 168 21.40 -0.94 -29.80
N GLY A 169 20.30 -0.22 -29.51
CA GLY A 169 19.00 -0.81 -29.17
C GLY A 169 18.99 -1.59 -27.85
N LYS A 170 19.99 -1.39 -26.97
CA LYS A 170 20.06 -2.06 -25.66
C LYS A 170 19.26 -1.33 -24.58
N CYS A 171 18.78 -0.14 -24.88
CA CYS A 171 17.99 0.71 -23.98
C CYS A 171 17.00 1.50 -24.84
N SER A 172 15.70 1.29 -24.63
CA SER A 172 14.66 2.14 -25.23
C SER A 172 14.55 3.47 -24.48
N GLU A 173 13.87 4.44 -25.08
CA GLU A 173 13.60 5.72 -24.43
C GLU A 173 12.77 5.56 -23.14
N ASP A 174 11.83 4.60 -23.12
CA ASP A 174 11.02 4.29 -21.94
C ASP A 174 11.87 3.72 -20.79
N ILE A 175 12.77 2.77 -21.11
CA ILE A 175 13.69 2.19 -20.12
C ILE A 175 14.62 3.28 -19.58
N TYR A 176 15.13 4.14 -20.47
CA TYR A 176 15.97 5.26 -20.07
C TYR A 176 15.23 6.22 -19.13
N ASN A 177 14.01 6.64 -19.47
CA ASN A 177 13.18 7.51 -18.63
C ASN A 177 12.89 6.87 -17.26
N ARG A 178 12.52 5.58 -17.25
CA ARG A 178 12.26 4.83 -16.02
C ARG A 178 13.51 4.77 -15.12
N ASP A 179 14.65 4.43 -15.69
CA ASP A 179 15.90 4.28 -14.95
C ASP A 179 16.41 5.64 -14.44
N MET A 180 16.25 6.73 -15.20
CA MET A 180 16.57 8.09 -14.74
C MET A 180 15.65 8.56 -13.63
N ASN A 181 14.36 8.24 -13.67
CA ASN A 181 13.45 8.53 -12.56
C ASN A 181 13.81 7.76 -11.28
N ALA A 182 14.28 6.51 -11.39
CA ALA A 182 14.83 5.80 -10.24
C ALA A 182 16.08 6.50 -9.67
N VAL A 183 16.93 7.07 -10.52
CA VAL A 183 18.05 7.90 -10.07
C VAL A 183 17.56 9.18 -9.36
N PHE A 184 16.52 9.84 -9.87
CA PHE A 184 15.95 11.00 -9.20
C PHE A 184 15.36 10.67 -7.83
N VAL A 185 14.74 9.49 -7.64
CA VAL A 185 14.30 9.05 -6.31
C VAL A 185 15.49 8.85 -5.38
N LYS A 186 16.56 8.20 -5.84
CA LYS A 186 17.80 8.05 -5.05
C LYS A 186 18.38 9.41 -4.65
N LEU A 187 18.48 10.34 -5.60
CA LEU A 187 18.95 11.70 -5.32
C LEU A 187 18.02 12.39 -4.33
N HIS A 188 16.70 12.29 -4.49
CA HIS A 188 15.74 12.88 -3.55
C HIS A 188 15.94 12.38 -2.12
N LEU A 189 16.20 11.09 -1.94
CA LEU A 189 16.41 10.47 -0.63
C LEU A 189 17.78 10.79 -0.02
N LEU A 190 18.82 11.00 -0.85
CA LEU A 190 20.16 11.35 -0.39
C LEU A 190 20.33 12.86 -0.12
N ASP A 191 19.84 13.68 -1.03
CA ASP A 191 19.77 15.14 -0.97
C ASP A 191 18.73 15.69 -1.97
N PRO A 192 17.56 16.16 -1.48
CA PRO A 192 16.51 16.73 -2.33
C PRO A 192 16.96 17.86 -3.25
N GLN A 193 17.96 18.66 -2.85
CA GLN A 193 18.43 19.79 -3.65
C GLN A 193 19.16 19.35 -4.93
N SER A 194 19.82 18.18 -4.88
CA SER A 194 20.58 17.60 -5.99
C SER A 194 19.71 17.18 -7.18
N VAL A 195 18.40 16.91 -6.97
CA VAL A 195 17.48 16.44 -8.03
C VAL A 195 17.35 17.47 -9.15
N ILE A 196 17.15 18.74 -8.81
CA ILE A 196 16.91 19.82 -9.78
C ILE A 196 18.17 20.04 -10.64
N ALA A 197 19.35 20.01 -10.01
CA ALA A 197 20.63 20.14 -10.71
C ALA A 197 20.86 18.99 -11.70
N ALA A 198 20.60 17.74 -11.27
CA ALA A 198 20.73 16.57 -12.14
C ALA A 198 19.73 16.61 -13.31
N TYR A 199 18.49 17.01 -13.05
CA TYR A 199 17.45 17.13 -14.07
C TYR A 199 17.80 18.19 -15.13
N HIS A 200 18.21 19.40 -14.71
CA HIS A 200 18.64 20.44 -15.66
C HIS A 200 19.87 20.04 -16.48
N PHE A 201 20.81 19.31 -15.88
CA PHE A 201 21.93 18.76 -16.63
C PHE A 201 21.44 17.84 -17.76
N LEU A 202 20.56 16.87 -17.45
CA LEU A 202 20.03 15.92 -18.43
C LEU A 202 19.20 16.59 -19.52
N LEU A 203 18.38 17.59 -19.17
CA LEU A 203 17.62 18.38 -20.16
C LEU A 203 18.52 19.08 -21.19
N ASN A 204 19.72 19.51 -20.77
CA ASN A 204 20.66 20.19 -21.65
C ASN A 204 21.51 19.22 -22.51
N GLN A 205 21.41 17.90 -22.28
CA GLN A 205 22.14 16.90 -23.05
C GLN A 205 21.40 16.53 -24.34
N ARG A 206 21.69 17.24 -25.43
CA ARG A 206 21.13 16.96 -26.78
C ARG A 206 21.44 15.56 -27.33
N ALA A 207 22.42 14.87 -26.76
CA ALA A 207 22.84 13.53 -27.18
C ALA A 207 21.98 12.41 -26.57
N LEU A 208 21.11 12.72 -25.62
CA LEU A 208 20.24 11.77 -24.93
C LEU A 208 18.77 12.15 -25.12
N PRO A 209 17.84 11.19 -25.00
CA PRO A 209 16.41 11.48 -24.98
C PRO A 209 16.05 12.45 -23.85
N VAL A 210 14.97 13.20 -24.05
CA VAL A 210 14.43 14.08 -23.01
C VAL A 210 13.91 13.20 -21.85
N VAL A 211 14.26 13.60 -20.63
CA VAL A 211 13.80 12.93 -19.41
C VAL A 211 12.58 13.67 -18.87
N ASN A 212 11.53 12.94 -18.51
CA ASN A 212 10.39 13.49 -17.77
C ASN A 212 10.65 13.33 -16.26
N LEU A 213 10.54 14.41 -15.50
CA LEU A 213 10.64 14.34 -14.03
C LEU A 213 9.31 13.87 -13.44
N GLU A 214 9.26 12.61 -12.99
CA GLU A 214 8.03 11.96 -12.55
C GLU A 214 7.92 11.80 -11.04
N LEU A 215 8.80 12.44 -10.26
CA LEU A 215 8.82 12.31 -8.79
C LEU A 215 7.45 12.57 -8.14
N ALA A 216 6.73 13.60 -8.59
CA ALA A 216 5.44 13.99 -8.03
C ALA A 216 4.23 13.54 -8.86
N THR A 217 4.44 13.09 -10.10
CA THR A 217 3.35 12.78 -11.04
C THR A 217 3.10 11.29 -11.19
N ARG A 218 4.11 10.45 -10.93
CA ARG A 218 3.99 9.00 -10.97
C ARG A 218 3.08 8.48 -9.87
N ASN A 219 2.28 7.48 -10.21
CA ASN A 219 1.50 6.72 -9.27
C ASN A 219 2.35 5.55 -8.72
N TYR A 220 3.02 5.75 -7.59
CA TYR A 220 3.94 4.78 -7.00
C TYR A 220 3.26 3.55 -6.39
N LEU A 221 2.00 3.67 -5.96
CA LEU A 221 1.20 2.55 -5.48
C LEU A 221 0.53 1.80 -6.63
N GLY A 222 0.46 2.39 -7.82
CA GLY A 222 -0.23 1.83 -8.97
C GLY A 222 -1.75 1.85 -8.81
N GLY A 223 -2.40 0.86 -9.42
CA GLY A 223 -3.87 0.74 -9.45
C GLY A 223 -4.49 0.25 -8.14
N PRO A 224 -5.76 -0.18 -8.18
CA PRO A 224 -6.53 -0.64 -7.03
C PRO A 224 -5.80 -1.70 -6.18
N LEU A 225 -6.06 -1.70 -4.87
CA LEU A 225 -5.59 -2.76 -3.98
C LEU A 225 -6.30 -4.08 -4.30
N ASP A 226 -5.58 -5.18 -4.15
CA ASP A 226 -6.15 -6.51 -4.39
C ASP A 226 -6.92 -6.96 -3.14
N TRP A 227 -8.25 -6.96 -3.20
CA TRP A 227 -9.12 -7.36 -2.07
C TRP A 227 -8.95 -8.83 -1.68
N THR A 228 -8.43 -9.69 -2.57
CA THR A 228 -8.25 -11.12 -2.27
C THR A 228 -7.26 -11.37 -1.12
N LEU A 229 -6.40 -10.38 -0.83
CA LEU A 229 -5.40 -10.42 0.24
C LEU A 229 -6.01 -10.39 1.66
N VAL A 230 -7.27 -9.98 1.80
CA VAL A 230 -8.01 -9.99 3.08
C VAL A 230 -9.18 -10.98 3.09
N GLN A 231 -9.41 -11.68 1.97
CA GLN A 231 -10.54 -12.59 1.81
C GLN A 231 -10.67 -13.59 2.96
N LYS A 232 -9.55 -14.24 3.35
CA LYS A 232 -9.55 -15.24 4.42
C LYS A 232 -9.90 -14.65 5.78
N ASP A 233 -9.42 -13.45 6.07
CA ASP A 233 -9.68 -12.77 7.35
C ASP A 233 -11.14 -12.33 7.44
N VAL A 234 -11.70 -11.81 6.35
CA VAL A 234 -13.11 -11.43 6.24
C VAL A 234 -14.01 -12.66 6.39
N THR A 235 -13.76 -13.74 5.63
CA THR A 235 -14.54 -14.98 5.76
C THR A 235 -14.47 -15.55 7.18
N ARG A 236 -13.30 -15.49 7.83
CA ARG A 236 -13.17 -15.94 9.23
C ARG A 236 -14.01 -15.09 10.17
N ALA A 237 -14.04 -13.76 9.98
CA ALA A 237 -14.85 -12.85 10.79
C ALA A 237 -16.36 -13.09 10.58
N GLU A 238 -16.81 -13.33 9.35
CA GLU A 238 -18.20 -13.64 9.03
C GLU A 238 -18.71 -14.94 9.69
N HIS A 239 -17.81 -15.89 9.98
CA HIS A 239 -18.17 -17.14 10.66
C HIS A 239 -17.96 -17.09 12.17
N LYS A 240 -17.37 -16.01 12.70
CA LYS A 240 -17.09 -15.87 14.13
C LYS A 240 -18.38 -15.44 14.83
N PRO A 241 -18.94 -16.26 15.74
CA PRO A 241 -20.08 -15.83 16.54
C PRO A 241 -19.61 -14.77 17.53
N SER A 242 -20.33 -13.66 17.59
CA SER A 242 -20.17 -12.64 18.63
C SER A 242 -21.44 -12.47 19.43
N SER A 243 -21.31 -11.89 20.62
CA SER A 243 -22.45 -11.47 21.42
C SER A 243 -22.73 -10.01 21.05
N PRO A 244 -23.92 -9.66 20.55
CA PRO A 244 -24.20 -8.26 20.22
C PRO A 244 -24.07 -7.39 21.46
N VAL A 245 -23.51 -6.20 21.28
CA VAL A 245 -23.17 -5.26 22.37
C VAL A 245 -24.42 -4.81 23.15
N TYR A 246 -25.61 -4.92 22.54
CA TYR A 246 -26.88 -4.45 23.08
C TYR A 246 -27.93 -5.56 23.33
N ILE A 247 -27.55 -6.72 23.86
CA ILE A 247 -28.56 -7.64 24.42
C ILE A 247 -28.98 -7.15 25.80
N SER A 248 -30.16 -6.53 25.87
CA SER A 248 -30.97 -6.58 27.10
C SER A 248 -31.24 -8.05 27.41
N LYS A 249 -30.51 -8.61 28.38
CA LYS A 249 -30.79 -9.92 28.97
C LYS A 249 -32.17 -9.87 29.61
N LEU A 250 -33.22 -10.22 28.86
CA LEU A 250 -34.51 -10.69 29.38
C LEU A 250 -35.45 -11.00 28.20
N SER A 251 -35.48 -12.27 27.78
CA SER A 251 -36.65 -12.86 27.13
C SER A 251 -37.00 -14.14 27.88
N LEU A 252 -37.81 -13.99 28.92
CA LEU A 252 -38.22 -15.09 29.80
C LEU A 252 -39.44 -15.87 29.28
N ASN A 253 -40.03 -15.51 28.15
CA ASN A 253 -41.21 -16.21 27.64
C ASN A 253 -41.21 -16.27 26.10
N SER A 254 -41.58 -17.44 25.60
CA SER A 254 -41.73 -17.84 24.19
C SER A 254 -40.44 -18.17 23.43
N GLU A 255 -40.60 -19.06 22.45
CA GLU A 255 -39.65 -19.67 21.53
C GLU A 255 -38.93 -18.63 20.65
N VAL A 256 -38.24 -17.68 21.27
CA VAL A 256 -37.58 -16.58 20.57
C VAL A 256 -36.17 -17.02 20.20
N ASP A 257 -35.91 -17.05 18.90
CA ASP A 257 -34.57 -17.14 18.32
C ASP A 257 -33.70 -16.02 18.91
N VAL A 258 -32.65 -16.39 19.64
CA VAL A 258 -31.65 -15.42 20.11
C VAL A 258 -30.68 -15.19 18.97
N HIS A 259 -30.81 -14.03 18.32
CA HIS A 259 -29.89 -13.57 17.29
C HIS A 259 -28.52 -13.29 17.90
N HIS A 260 -27.52 -14.11 17.56
CA HIS A 260 -26.13 -13.73 17.77
C HIS A 260 -25.75 -12.74 16.66
N GLY A 261 -25.69 -11.46 17.02
CA GLY A 261 -25.13 -10.44 16.16
C GLY A 261 -23.67 -10.76 15.86
N ILE A 262 -23.32 -10.73 14.58
CA ILE A 262 -21.93 -10.86 14.12
C ILE A 262 -21.32 -9.45 14.15
N GLU A 263 -20.11 -9.26 14.71
CA GLU A 263 -19.37 -7.98 14.73
C GLU A 263 -19.30 -7.35 13.32
N VAL A 264 -19.31 -8.19 12.29
CA VAL A 264 -19.40 -7.82 10.87
C VAL A 264 -20.73 -7.12 10.51
N ASP A 265 -21.88 -7.58 11.02
CA ASP A 265 -23.18 -6.90 10.81
C ASP A 265 -23.20 -5.53 11.50
N GLU A 266 -22.65 -5.45 12.72
CA GLU A 266 -22.51 -4.17 13.43
C GLU A 266 -21.62 -3.20 12.67
N PHE A 267 -20.48 -3.66 12.14
CA PHE A 267 -19.60 -2.89 11.26
C PHE A 267 -20.33 -2.40 10.00
N ILE A 268 -21.13 -3.23 9.34
CA ILE A 268 -21.88 -2.82 8.13
C ILE A 268 -22.93 -1.75 8.46
N VAL A 269 -23.71 -1.97 9.52
CA VAL A 269 -24.80 -1.06 9.90
C VAL A 269 -24.30 0.26 10.48
N THR A 270 -23.07 0.28 11.02
CA THR A 270 -22.46 1.50 11.55
C THR A 270 -21.58 2.17 10.49
N GLU A 271 -20.45 1.57 10.14
CA GLU A 271 -19.41 2.16 9.31
C GLU A 271 -19.81 2.21 7.83
N CYS A 272 -20.28 1.09 7.26
CA CYS A 272 -20.70 1.07 5.85
C CYS A 272 -21.95 1.93 5.62
N ARG A 273 -22.86 2.01 6.60
CA ARG A 273 -24.01 2.92 6.55
C ARG A 273 -23.60 4.40 6.58
N ASN A 274 -22.64 4.78 7.43
CA ASN A 274 -22.12 6.16 7.47
C ASN A 274 -21.53 6.59 6.13
N LEU A 275 -20.98 5.64 5.37
CA LEU A 275 -20.48 5.86 4.01
C LEU A 275 -21.56 5.67 2.93
N GLY A 276 -22.81 5.36 3.27
CA GLY A 276 -23.90 5.15 2.31
C GLY A 276 -23.75 3.89 1.45
N LEU A 277 -22.98 2.91 1.90
CA LEU A 277 -22.73 1.63 1.22
C LEU A 277 -23.76 0.57 1.59
N TRP A 278 -24.41 0.71 2.75
CA TRP A 278 -25.42 -0.22 3.22
C TRP A 278 -26.67 -0.20 2.33
N SER A 279 -27.10 -1.37 1.85
CA SER A 279 -28.27 -1.55 0.98
C SER A 279 -29.61 -1.46 1.72
N GLY A 280 -29.60 -1.50 3.06
CA GLY A 280 -30.80 -1.60 3.88
C GLY A 280 -31.22 -3.03 4.22
N SER A 281 -30.63 -4.03 3.54
CA SER A 281 -30.85 -5.44 3.84
C SER A 281 -30.05 -5.88 5.07
N ARG A 282 -30.57 -6.88 5.78
CA ARG A 282 -29.87 -7.56 6.89
C ARG A 282 -29.32 -8.91 6.42
N PRO A 283 -28.19 -9.37 6.95
CA PRO A 283 -27.64 -10.68 6.66
C PRO A 283 -28.47 -11.78 7.34
N ASP A 284 -28.49 -12.97 6.76
CA ASP A 284 -29.16 -14.16 7.29
C ASP A 284 -28.26 -14.90 8.31
N ASN A 285 -27.75 -14.17 9.31
CA ASN A 285 -26.76 -14.65 10.28
C ASN A 285 -27.36 -15.40 11.48
N TYR A 286 -28.46 -16.11 11.26
CA TYR A 286 -29.25 -16.76 12.29
C TYR A 286 -28.59 -18.08 12.78
N LYS A 287 -28.26 -18.17 14.08
CA LYS A 287 -27.90 -19.45 14.72
C LYS A 287 -29.02 -19.91 15.65
N ALA A 288 -29.68 -21.02 15.30
CA ALA A 288 -30.61 -21.69 16.21
C ALA A 288 -29.86 -22.31 17.39
N MET A 289 -30.04 -21.76 18.60
CA MET A 289 -29.46 -22.30 19.83
C MET A 289 -30.17 -23.59 20.24
N LYS A 290 -29.43 -24.69 20.40
CA LYS A 290 -30.00 -25.94 20.93
C LYS A 290 -30.23 -25.79 22.44
N SER A 291 -31.28 -26.42 22.97
CA SER A 291 -31.65 -26.36 24.40
C SER A 291 -30.49 -26.73 25.34
N GLN A 292 -29.57 -27.58 24.90
CA GLN A 292 -28.37 -28.00 25.65
C GLN A 292 -27.29 -26.91 25.76
N GLU A 293 -27.23 -25.98 24.81
CA GLU A 293 -26.30 -24.84 24.83
C GLU A 293 -26.80 -23.72 25.76
N ARG A 294 -28.11 -23.68 26.05
CA ARG A 294 -28.72 -22.70 26.98
C ARG A 294 -28.29 -22.89 28.44
N CYS A 295 -27.82 -24.08 28.82
CA CYS A 295 -27.52 -24.45 30.21
C CYS A 295 -26.05 -24.34 30.60
N ARG A 296 -25.17 -23.72 29.79
CA ARG A 296 -23.74 -23.50 30.12
C ARG A 296 -23.40 -22.05 30.50
N LEU A 297 -24.33 -21.36 31.14
CA LEU A 297 -24.05 -20.17 31.93
C LEU A 297 -24.32 -20.52 33.40
N MET A 298 -23.27 -20.97 34.10
CA MET A 298 -23.15 -20.83 35.56
C MET A 298 -22.09 -19.77 35.82
#